data_AF-A0A8J3K2I1-F1
#
_entry.id   AF-A0A8J3K2I1-F1
#
_cell.length_a   1.000
_cell.length_b   1.000
_cell.length_c   1.000
_cell.angle_alpha   90.00
_cell.angle_beta   90.00
_cell.angle_gamma   90.00
#
_symmetry.space_group_name_H-M   'P 1'
#
loop_
_entity.id
_entity.type
_entity.pdbx_description
1 polymer ?
#
loop_
_entity_poly.entity_id
_entity_poly.type
_entity_poly.pdbx_seq_one_letter_code
_entity_poly.pdbx_strand_id
1 'polypeptide(L)'
;MQGIIVRGTMLKVAAGLFSAALLLLGAPAFGAPTPTPSPAPKPSPSPTVRSITITSDVLTAPIVLRSDQHQRQFAALAGEVDWLAAGPSTLKAPAADKLGPKFVVVSAVNGVDKQTYDLYPLAAGGPRVFRPAAQPDKRKVTAAWFLGRFSMDASLRGAGVLLGGTAPVEGGGVGGGLVESATAEPDIRAMVGDWQRFVGLNGAVVVVIALGVFAIAYAFRRTI
;
A
#
# COMPACT_ATOMS: atom_id res chain seq x y z
N MET A 1 31.14 -18.11 56.24
CA MET A 1 31.49 -16.94 55.42
C MET A 1 30.49 -16.85 54.27
N GLN A 2 29.77 -15.72 54.19
CA GLN A 2 29.15 -15.04 53.04
C GLN A 2 28.86 -15.91 51.78
N GLY A 3 27.64 -16.13 51.29
CA GLY A 3 26.54 -15.19 51.08
C GLY A 3 26.69 -14.50 49.71
N ILE A 4 26.01 -14.97 48.67
CA ILE A 4 25.59 -14.18 47.48
C ILE A 4 24.27 -14.74 46.94
N ILE A 5 23.36 -13.80 46.75
CA ILE A 5 21.98 -13.90 46.28
C ILE A 5 21.98 -13.85 44.75
N VAL A 6 21.19 -14.68 44.08
CA VAL A 6 20.64 -14.32 42.75
C VAL A 6 19.13 -14.53 42.77
N ARG A 7 18.43 -13.40 42.75
CA ARG A 7 16.97 -13.23 42.64
C ARG A 7 16.55 -13.25 41.18
N GLY A 8 15.38 -13.84 40.93
CA GLY A 8 14.45 -13.49 39.84
C GLY A 8 14.86 -14.00 38.45
N THR A 9 13.98 -14.37 37.53
CA THR A 9 12.53 -14.18 37.43
C THR A 9 12.06 -15.18 36.37
N MET A 10 11.38 -16.26 36.73
CA MET A 10 10.76 -17.14 35.73
C MET A 10 9.37 -16.60 35.35
N LEU A 11 9.30 -16.19 34.09
CA LEU A 11 8.16 -15.68 33.36
C LEU A 11 7.06 -16.76 33.29
N LYS A 12 5.91 -16.54 33.95
CA LYS A 12 4.70 -17.35 33.76
C LYS A 12 3.95 -16.84 32.54
N VAL A 13 3.97 -17.60 31.45
CA VAL A 13 3.09 -17.38 30.29
C VAL A 13 1.79 -18.14 30.51
N ALA A 14 0.70 -17.40 30.28
CA ALA A 14 -0.69 -17.75 30.52
C ALA A 14 -1.17 -18.95 29.70
N ALA A 15 -1.86 -19.88 30.38
CA ALA A 15 -2.82 -20.78 29.78
C ALA A 15 -4.05 -20.76 30.68
N GLY A 16 -5.14 -20.16 30.22
CA GLY A 16 -6.34 -20.03 31.04
C GLY A 16 -7.50 -19.40 30.29
N LEU A 17 -8.12 -20.17 29.40
CA LEU A 17 -9.50 -19.91 28.97
C LEU A 17 -10.21 -21.25 28.72
N PHE A 18 -10.71 -21.85 29.79
CA PHE A 18 -11.84 -22.79 29.72
C PHE A 18 -12.52 -22.81 31.10
N SER A 19 -13.67 -22.15 31.20
CA SER A 19 -14.74 -22.45 32.15
C SER A 19 -15.92 -21.52 31.87
N ALA A 20 -16.73 -21.93 30.89
CA ALA A 20 -18.12 -21.53 30.83
C ALA A 20 -18.91 -22.65 31.50
N ALA A 21 -19.69 -22.32 32.54
CA ALA A 21 -20.99 -22.91 32.81
C ALA A 21 -21.55 -22.46 34.17
N LEU A 22 -22.87 -22.23 34.15
CA LEU A 22 -23.80 -22.21 35.27
C LEU A 22 -23.73 -21.02 36.23
N LEU A 23 -24.70 -20.13 36.07
CA LEU A 23 -25.50 -19.61 37.18
C LEU A 23 -26.83 -19.06 36.61
N LEU A 24 -27.77 -19.98 36.34
CA LEU A 24 -29.20 -19.66 36.44
C LEU A 24 -29.54 -19.70 37.93
N LEU A 25 -30.13 -18.63 38.47
CA LEU A 25 -31.27 -18.61 39.41
C LEU A 25 -31.43 -17.21 40.03
N GLY A 26 -32.56 -16.54 39.76
CA GLY A 26 -33.30 -15.80 40.79
C GLY A 26 -33.32 -14.26 40.77
N ALA A 27 -34.57 -13.75 40.79
CA ALA A 27 -35.05 -12.46 41.32
C ALA A 27 -35.15 -11.25 40.34
N PRO A 28 -35.92 -10.19 40.71
CA PRO A 28 -37.36 -10.05 40.49
C PRO A 28 -37.71 -8.85 39.58
N ALA A 29 -39.00 -8.71 39.24
CA ALA A 29 -39.57 -7.63 38.43
C ALA A 29 -39.19 -6.23 38.93
N PHE A 30 -38.47 -5.48 38.09
CA PHE A 30 -38.30 -4.03 38.19
C PHE A 30 -38.71 -3.38 36.86
N GLY A 31 -39.33 -2.20 36.98
CA GLY A 31 -40.14 -1.55 35.95
C GLY A 31 -39.50 -1.41 34.57
N ALA A 32 -40.37 -1.41 33.55
CA ALA A 32 -40.00 -1.17 32.18
C ALA A 32 -39.23 0.17 32.06
N PRO A 33 -37.99 0.17 31.53
CA PRO A 33 -37.27 1.40 31.28
C PRO A 33 -37.98 2.19 30.18
N THR A 34 -38.28 3.45 30.47
CA THR A 34 -38.73 4.42 29.46
C THR A 34 -37.65 4.54 28.38
N PRO A 35 -38.00 4.47 27.08
CA PRO A 35 -37.00 4.55 26.02
C PRO A 35 -36.35 5.93 26.02
N THR A 36 -35.08 5.98 26.42
CA THR A 36 -34.24 7.17 26.28
C THR A 36 -34.14 7.51 24.79
N PRO A 37 -34.36 8.76 24.36
CA PRO A 37 -34.20 9.15 22.97
C PRO A 37 -32.76 8.87 22.53
N SER A 38 -32.62 8.03 21.50
CA SER A 38 -31.34 7.72 20.90
C SER A 38 -30.74 9.01 20.31
N PRO A 39 -29.48 9.36 20.63
CA PRO A 39 -28.85 10.55 20.07
C PRO A 39 -28.81 10.44 18.55
N ALA A 40 -29.27 11.50 17.87
CA ALA A 40 -29.28 11.57 16.41
C ALA A 40 -27.86 11.29 15.86
N PRO A 41 -27.71 10.44 14.83
CA PRO A 41 -26.42 10.15 14.23
C PRO A 41 -25.75 11.45 13.77
N LYS A 42 -24.54 11.70 14.27
CA LYS A 42 -23.71 12.82 13.82
C LYS A 42 -23.44 12.62 12.31
N PRO A 43 -23.57 13.67 11.46
CA PRO A 43 -23.29 13.54 10.04
C PRO A 43 -21.86 13.02 9.82
N SER A 44 -21.76 11.94 9.04
CA SER A 44 -20.48 11.35 8.67
C SER A 44 -19.67 12.34 7.82
N PRO A 45 -18.37 12.54 8.06
CA PRO A 45 -17.55 13.42 7.25
C PRO A 45 -17.57 12.97 5.79
N SER A 46 -17.67 13.94 4.88
CA SER A 46 -17.64 13.68 3.44
C SER A 46 -16.35 12.93 3.06
N PRO A 47 -16.40 11.94 2.15
CA PRO A 47 -15.24 11.14 1.80
C PRO A 47 -14.13 12.04 1.23
N THR A 48 -12.91 11.86 1.72
CA THR A 48 -11.74 12.60 1.21
C THR A 48 -11.40 12.09 -0.19
N VAL A 49 -11.44 12.99 -1.19
CA VAL A 49 -11.08 12.65 -2.57
C VAL A 49 -9.65 13.09 -2.83
N ARG A 50 -8.80 12.17 -3.26
CA ARG A 50 -7.43 12.47 -3.70
C ARG A 50 -7.39 12.50 -5.22
N SER A 51 -6.54 13.34 -5.78
CA SER A 51 -6.26 13.33 -7.21
C SER A 51 -4.76 13.47 -7.48
N ILE A 52 -4.34 12.96 -8.63
CA ILE A 52 -2.99 13.10 -9.17
C ILE A 52 -3.10 13.63 -10.59
N THR A 53 -2.47 14.77 -10.83
CA THR A 53 -2.38 15.40 -12.15
C THR A 53 -0.99 15.15 -12.71
N ILE A 54 -0.92 14.64 -13.94
CA ILE A 54 0.32 14.35 -14.66
C ILE A 54 0.39 15.28 -15.86
N THR A 55 1.50 16.00 -16.00
CA THR A 55 1.78 16.88 -17.13
C THR A 55 3.17 16.62 -17.69
N SER A 56 3.36 16.84 -18.98
CA SER A 56 4.64 16.70 -19.65
C SER A 56 4.56 17.35 -21.03
N ASP A 57 5.69 17.76 -21.58
CA ASP A 57 5.80 18.29 -22.94
C ASP A 57 5.47 17.24 -24.00
N VAL A 58 5.55 15.95 -23.67
CA VAL A 58 5.19 14.84 -24.58
C VAL A 58 3.72 14.43 -24.50
N LEU A 59 2.93 15.05 -23.61
CA LEU A 59 1.50 14.80 -23.47
C LEU A 59 0.69 15.91 -24.15
N THR A 60 -0.30 15.52 -24.96
CA THR A 60 -1.21 16.48 -25.62
C THR A 60 -2.10 17.21 -24.62
N ALA A 61 -2.47 16.56 -23.52
CA ALA A 61 -3.27 17.14 -22.45
C ALA A 61 -2.86 16.57 -21.08
N PRO A 62 -3.06 17.34 -19.97
CA PRO A 62 -2.88 16.84 -18.63
C PRO A 62 -3.76 15.62 -18.35
N ILE A 63 -3.19 14.60 -17.72
CA ILE A 63 -3.94 13.42 -17.27
C ILE A 63 -4.29 13.63 -15.80
N VAL A 64 -5.57 13.53 -15.46
CA VAL A 64 -6.04 13.67 -14.08
C VAL A 64 -6.62 12.35 -13.60
N LEU A 65 -5.97 11.73 -12.61
CA LEU A 65 -6.46 10.54 -11.94
C LEU A 65 -7.12 10.94 -10.62
N ARG A 66 -8.31 10.44 -10.35
CA ARG A 66 -9.04 10.67 -9.10
C ARG A 66 -9.28 9.35 -8.38
N SER A 67 -9.20 9.37 -7.06
CA SER A 67 -9.36 8.18 -6.22
C SER A 67 -10.75 7.55 -6.29
N ASP A 68 -11.77 8.34 -6.63
CA ASP A 68 -13.17 7.92 -6.77
C ASP A 68 -13.49 7.34 -8.16
N GLN A 69 -12.78 7.76 -9.20
CA GLN A 69 -13.06 7.37 -10.60
C GLN A 69 -12.04 6.37 -11.17
N HIS A 70 -10.78 6.47 -10.76
CA HIS A 70 -9.66 5.75 -11.35
C HIS A 70 -8.93 4.92 -10.28
N GLN A 71 -9.67 4.19 -9.44
CA GLN A 71 -9.14 3.55 -8.22
C GLN A 71 -7.85 2.75 -8.44
N ARG A 72 -7.79 1.88 -9.46
CA ARG A 72 -6.61 1.04 -9.73
C ARG A 72 -5.40 1.86 -10.16
N GLN A 73 -5.57 2.73 -11.16
CA GLN A 73 -4.50 3.58 -11.69
C GLN A 73 -4.01 4.57 -10.63
N PHE A 74 -4.94 5.17 -9.91
CA PHE A 74 -4.66 6.08 -8.80
C PHE A 74 -3.87 5.37 -7.70
N ALA A 75 -4.28 4.19 -7.25
CA ALA A 75 -3.60 3.47 -6.18
C ALA A 75 -2.16 3.11 -6.56
N ALA A 76 -1.92 2.68 -7.80
CA ALA A 76 -0.57 2.37 -8.29
C ALA A 76 0.34 3.60 -8.24
N LEU A 77 -0.14 4.75 -8.73
CA LEU A 77 0.66 5.98 -8.77
C LEU A 77 0.79 6.66 -7.40
N ALA A 78 -0.27 6.62 -6.58
CA ALA A 78 -0.23 7.13 -5.21
C ALA A 78 0.79 6.35 -4.37
N GLY A 79 0.89 5.03 -4.55
CA GLY A 79 1.92 4.21 -3.91
C GLY A 79 3.35 4.59 -4.31
N GLU A 80 3.57 5.05 -5.55
CA GLU A 80 4.86 5.61 -5.98
C GLU A 80 5.18 6.90 -5.23
N VAL A 81 4.23 7.85 -5.20
CA VAL A 81 4.38 9.16 -4.54
C VAL A 81 4.58 9.01 -3.04
N ASP A 82 3.79 8.15 -2.39
CA ASP A 82 3.86 7.92 -0.96
C ASP A 82 5.21 7.24 -0.58
N TRP A 83 5.73 6.35 -1.43
CA TRP A 83 7.07 5.77 -1.24
C TRP A 83 8.18 6.81 -1.35
N LEU A 84 8.10 7.73 -2.32
CA LEU A 84 9.08 8.82 -2.49
C LEU A 84 9.11 9.77 -1.29
N ALA A 85 7.95 10.01 -0.67
CA ALA A 85 7.86 10.83 0.52
C ALA A 85 8.60 10.21 1.72
N ALA A 86 8.68 8.88 1.79
CA ALA A 86 9.33 8.13 2.86
C ALA A 86 10.76 7.69 2.55
N GLY A 87 11.17 7.68 1.28
CA GLY A 87 12.45 7.13 0.82
C GLY A 87 13.67 8.02 1.13
N PRO A 88 14.88 7.43 1.17
CA PRO A 88 16.11 8.19 1.35
C PRO A 88 16.39 9.07 0.12
N SER A 89 16.65 10.35 0.36
CA SER A 89 17.09 11.27 -0.69
C SER A 89 18.57 11.08 -1.00
N THR A 90 18.90 11.14 -2.28
CA THR A 90 20.26 11.32 -2.79
C THR A 90 20.51 12.78 -3.14
N LEU A 91 21.73 13.27 -2.89
CA LEU A 91 22.06 14.69 -3.05
C LEU A 91 22.59 15.04 -4.45
N LYS A 92 23.04 14.05 -5.24
CA LYS A 92 23.66 14.31 -6.54
C LYS A 92 22.65 14.18 -7.67
N ALA A 93 22.44 15.28 -8.38
CA ALA A 93 21.66 15.29 -9.62
C ALA A 93 22.29 14.36 -10.67
N PRO A 94 21.50 13.56 -11.39
CA PRO A 94 21.96 12.89 -12.61
C PRO A 94 22.36 13.91 -13.68
N ALA A 95 23.16 13.47 -14.65
CA ALA A 95 23.49 14.30 -15.80
C ALA A 95 22.21 14.60 -16.62
N ALA A 96 22.04 15.86 -17.03
CA ALA A 96 20.79 16.32 -17.64
C ALA A 96 20.48 15.61 -18.98
N ASP A 97 21.51 15.32 -19.77
CA ASP A 97 21.44 14.56 -21.02
C ASP A 97 21.06 13.08 -20.83
N LYS A 98 21.01 12.61 -19.58
CA LYS A 98 20.69 11.23 -19.19
C LYS A 98 19.34 11.07 -18.51
N LEU A 99 18.53 12.13 -18.38
CA LEU A 99 17.26 12.06 -17.66
C LEU A 99 16.10 11.53 -18.51
N GLY A 100 16.14 11.71 -19.83
CA GLY A 100 15.01 11.40 -20.70
C GLY A 100 13.82 12.36 -20.48
N PRO A 101 12.59 11.96 -20.86
CA PRO A 101 11.41 12.82 -20.75
C PRO A 101 11.05 13.09 -19.29
N LYS A 102 10.68 14.35 -19.02
CA LYS A 102 10.21 14.83 -17.73
C LYS A 102 8.69 14.73 -17.62
N PHE A 103 8.18 14.19 -16.52
CA PHE A 103 6.76 14.20 -16.16
C PHE A 103 6.57 14.89 -14.82
N VAL A 104 5.77 15.95 -14.79
CA VAL A 104 5.44 16.64 -13.55
C VAL A 104 4.18 16.03 -12.98
N VAL A 105 4.28 15.54 -11.75
CA VAL A 105 3.19 14.92 -11.00
C VAL A 105 2.83 15.82 -9.83
N VAL A 106 1.56 16.22 -9.78
CA VAL A 106 0.98 17.01 -8.69
C VAL A 106 -0.06 16.18 -7.96
N SER A 107 0.10 15.98 -6.66
CA SER A 107 -0.91 15.34 -5.82
C SER A 107 -1.77 16.39 -5.15
N ALA A 108 -3.09 16.17 -5.14
CA ALA A 108 -4.06 17.03 -4.53
C ALA A 108 -5.03 16.25 -3.63
N VAL A 109 -5.56 16.94 -2.63
CA VAL A 109 -6.55 16.41 -1.69
C VAL A 109 -7.71 17.40 -1.63
N ASN A 110 -8.91 16.92 -1.93
CA ASN A 110 -10.13 17.72 -2.05
C ASN A 110 -9.92 18.94 -2.99
N GLY A 111 -9.23 18.73 -4.10
CA GLY A 111 -8.92 19.78 -5.09
C GLY A 111 -7.80 20.75 -4.69
N VAL A 112 -7.16 20.56 -3.54
CA VAL A 112 -6.04 21.41 -3.08
C VAL A 112 -4.72 20.68 -3.31
N ASP A 113 -3.87 21.26 -4.15
CA ASP A 113 -2.52 20.74 -4.43
C ASP A 113 -1.67 20.68 -3.15
N LYS A 114 -0.97 19.57 -2.97
CA LYS A 114 -0.16 19.26 -1.78
C LYS A 114 1.30 19.04 -2.13
N GLN A 115 1.59 18.27 -3.16
CA GLN A 115 2.96 17.90 -3.48
C GLN A 115 3.22 17.90 -4.97
N THR A 116 4.44 18.28 -5.35
CA THR A 116 4.91 18.23 -6.73
C THR A 116 6.20 17.44 -6.81
N TYR A 117 6.29 16.57 -7.82
CA TYR A 117 7.47 15.79 -8.16
C TYR A 117 7.70 15.82 -9.67
N ASP A 118 8.96 15.87 -10.06
CA ASP A 118 9.41 15.68 -11.44
C ASP A 118 9.90 14.23 -11.58
N LEU A 119 9.22 13.43 -12.39
CA LEU A 119 9.54 12.05 -12.66
C LEU A 119 10.30 11.92 -13.99
N TYR A 120 11.30 11.06 -13.99
CA TYR A 120 12.15 10.74 -15.12
C TYR A 120 12.22 9.21 -15.26
N PRO A 121 11.20 8.58 -15.86
CA PRO A 121 11.07 7.13 -15.89
C PRO A 121 12.16 6.45 -16.74
N LEU A 122 12.66 7.14 -17.77
CA LEU A 122 13.64 6.61 -18.73
C LEU A 122 15.05 7.17 -18.50
N ALA A 123 15.36 7.63 -17.29
CA ALA A 123 16.70 8.10 -16.95
C ALA A 123 17.73 6.95 -17.01
N ALA A 124 18.94 7.26 -17.49
CA ALA A 124 20.03 6.30 -17.53
C ALA A 124 20.46 5.91 -16.11
N GLY A 125 20.66 4.60 -15.89
CA GLY A 125 20.95 4.06 -14.56
C GLY A 125 19.71 3.92 -13.67
N GLY A 126 18.50 3.97 -14.24
CA GLY A 126 17.23 3.69 -13.57
C GLY A 126 16.37 4.94 -13.37
N PRO A 127 15.07 4.77 -13.07
CA PRO A 127 14.13 5.88 -12.89
C PRO A 127 14.62 6.89 -11.85
N ARG A 128 14.42 8.18 -12.13
CA ARG A 128 14.81 9.27 -11.23
C ARG A 128 13.62 10.14 -10.89
N VAL A 129 13.65 10.70 -9.69
CA VAL A 129 12.66 11.66 -9.24
C VAL A 129 13.35 12.84 -8.62
N PHE A 130 12.84 14.03 -8.92
CA PHE A 130 13.24 15.25 -8.26
C PHE A 130 12.04 15.84 -7.52
N ARG A 131 12.24 16.15 -6.24
CA ARG A 131 11.28 16.94 -5.47
C ARG A 131 11.78 18.39 -5.44
N PRO A 132 11.06 19.35 -6.05
CA PRO A 132 11.41 20.76 -5.96
C PRO A 132 11.30 21.29 -4.53
N ALA A 133 12.13 22.29 -4.18
CA ALA A 133 12.02 22.98 -2.90
C ALA A 133 10.72 23.79 -2.76
N ALA A 134 10.25 24.34 -3.89
CA ALA A 134 8.95 24.99 -3.97
C ALA A 134 7.85 23.92 -4.09
N GLN A 135 6.99 23.85 -3.09
CA GLN A 135 5.82 22.96 -3.09
C GLN A 135 4.53 23.79 -3.16
N PRO A 136 3.44 23.27 -3.76
CA PRO A 136 2.19 24.01 -3.93
C PRO A 136 1.56 24.47 -2.60
N ASP A 137 1.75 23.69 -1.54
CA ASP A 137 1.28 23.99 -0.20
C ASP A 137 2.16 25.00 0.57
N LYS A 138 3.14 25.61 -0.11
CA LYS A 138 4.06 26.63 0.41
C LYS A 138 4.94 26.17 1.59
N ARG A 139 4.95 24.89 1.91
CA ARG A 139 5.83 24.37 2.98
C ARG A 139 7.27 24.38 2.51
N LYS A 140 8.19 24.65 3.42
CA LYS A 140 9.64 24.62 3.13
C LYS A 140 10.09 23.16 3.09
N VAL A 141 10.49 22.67 1.92
CA VAL A 141 11.17 21.38 1.78
C VAL A 141 12.53 21.58 1.11
N THR A 142 13.47 20.72 1.46
CA THR A 142 14.75 20.67 0.76
C THR A 142 14.53 20.02 -0.62
N ALA A 143 15.02 20.69 -1.67
CA ALA A 143 15.09 20.10 -2.99
C ALA A 143 15.98 18.85 -2.95
N ALA A 144 15.50 17.76 -3.52
CA ALA A 144 16.17 16.47 -3.37
C ALA A 144 15.93 15.56 -4.57
N TRP A 145 16.93 14.74 -4.87
CA TRP A 145 16.85 13.69 -5.87
C TRP A 145 16.58 12.35 -5.19
N PHE A 146 15.78 11.52 -5.83
CA PHE A 146 15.45 10.19 -5.37
C PHE A 146 15.66 9.20 -6.51
N LEU A 147 16.04 7.99 -6.15
CA LEU A 147 15.90 6.86 -7.06
C LEU A 147 14.40 6.55 -7.14
N GLY A 148 13.83 6.53 -8.34
CA GLY A 148 12.45 6.11 -8.55
C GLY A 148 12.31 4.59 -8.46
N ARG A 149 11.09 4.08 -8.30
CA ARG A 149 10.87 2.63 -8.35
C ARG A 149 10.93 2.16 -9.79
N PHE A 150 11.39 0.93 -10.00
CA PHE A 150 11.39 0.29 -11.32
C PHE A 150 9.99 0.15 -11.93
N SER A 151 8.94 0.18 -11.11
CA SER A 151 7.53 0.15 -11.54
C SER A 151 7.03 1.46 -12.16
N MET A 152 7.78 2.56 -12.06
CA MET A 152 7.31 3.89 -12.45
C MET A 152 6.87 4.00 -13.90
N ASP A 153 7.63 3.41 -14.85
CA ASP A 153 7.27 3.39 -16.27
C ASP A 153 5.92 2.68 -16.48
N ALA A 154 5.74 1.51 -15.85
CA ALA A 154 4.49 0.76 -15.92
C ALA A 154 3.31 1.51 -15.29
N SER A 155 3.52 2.19 -14.16
CA SER A 155 2.49 3.01 -13.51
C SER A 155 2.07 4.20 -14.36
N LEU A 156 3.02 4.87 -15.03
CA LEU A 156 2.74 5.97 -15.96
C LEU A 156 1.99 5.47 -17.22
N ARG A 157 2.40 4.35 -17.81
CA ARG A 157 1.66 3.75 -18.94
C ARG A 157 0.26 3.31 -18.53
N GLY A 158 0.10 2.73 -17.35
CA GLY A 158 -1.21 2.39 -16.78
C GLY A 158 -2.10 3.61 -16.54
N ALA A 159 -1.51 4.79 -16.34
CA ALA A 159 -2.22 6.06 -16.27
C ALA A 159 -2.56 6.65 -17.66
N GLY A 160 -2.11 6.04 -18.76
CA GLY A 160 -2.32 6.51 -20.12
C GLY A 160 -1.16 7.34 -20.70
N VAL A 161 -0.01 7.40 -20.02
CA VAL A 161 1.18 8.08 -20.55
C VAL A 161 1.87 7.21 -21.60
N LEU A 162 2.06 7.75 -22.81
CA LEU A 162 2.80 7.08 -23.87
C LEU A 162 4.30 7.40 -23.75
N LEU A 163 5.06 6.46 -23.20
CA LEU A 163 6.50 6.57 -23.03
C LEU A 163 7.21 6.03 -24.28
N GLY A 164 7.72 6.94 -25.14
CA GLY A 164 8.50 6.57 -26.33
C GLY A 164 7.67 6.39 -27.59
N GLY A 165 7.20 7.51 -28.16
CA GLY A 165 7.07 7.70 -29.62
C GLY A 165 6.26 6.69 -30.43
N THR A 166 5.40 5.89 -29.81
CA THR A 166 4.45 5.05 -30.55
C THR A 166 3.12 5.14 -29.83
N ALA A 167 2.14 5.77 -30.48
CA ALA A 167 0.75 5.55 -30.14
C ALA A 167 0.50 4.03 -30.09
N PRO A 168 -0.39 3.53 -29.23
CA PRO A 168 -0.78 2.14 -29.33
C PRO A 168 -1.33 1.98 -30.74
N VAL A 169 -0.71 1.11 -31.53
CA VAL A 169 -1.33 0.60 -32.74
C VAL A 169 -2.63 -0.02 -32.27
N GLU A 170 -3.76 0.61 -32.61
CA GLU A 170 -5.05 -0.07 -32.63
C GLU A 170 -4.90 -1.25 -33.59
N GLY A 171 -4.52 -2.41 -33.06
CA GLY A 171 -4.17 -3.54 -33.90
C GLY A 171 -3.47 -4.67 -33.17
N GLY A 172 -4.26 -5.44 -32.42
CA GLY A 172 -4.12 -6.89 -32.40
C GLY A 172 -3.14 -7.51 -31.40
N GLY A 173 -3.69 -7.93 -30.24
CA GLY A 173 -3.28 -9.12 -29.49
C GLY A 173 -1.91 -9.06 -28.79
N VAL A 174 -1.62 -9.73 -27.69
CA VAL A 174 -2.28 -10.75 -26.86
C VAL A 174 -1.56 -10.68 -25.51
N GLY A 175 -2.28 -10.72 -24.39
CA GLY A 175 -1.63 -10.86 -23.09
C GLY A 175 -2.47 -10.66 -21.83
N GLY A 176 -3.63 -11.30 -21.74
CA GLY A 176 -4.21 -11.68 -20.44
C GLY A 176 -5.29 -10.77 -19.85
N GLY A 177 -6.54 -11.23 -19.98
CA GLY A 177 -7.65 -10.78 -19.14
C GLY A 177 -8.73 -10.06 -19.95
N LEU A 178 -9.74 -10.81 -20.37
CA LEU A 178 -10.99 -10.32 -20.93
C LEU A 178 -11.53 -9.16 -20.10
N VAL A 179 -11.74 -8.01 -20.74
CA VAL A 179 -12.71 -7.03 -20.27
C VAL A 179 -14.07 -7.65 -20.54
N GLU A 180 -14.52 -8.48 -19.60
CA GLU A 180 -15.94 -8.82 -19.55
C GLU A 180 -16.67 -7.58 -19.07
N SER A 181 -17.64 -7.17 -19.88
CA SER A 181 -18.49 -6.00 -19.69
C SER A 181 -18.92 -5.83 -18.25
N ALA A 182 -18.93 -4.57 -17.82
CA ALA A 182 -19.42 -4.10 -16.53
C ALA A 182 -20.92 -4.39 -16.35
N THR A 183 -21.27 -5.64 -16.09
CA THR A 183 -22.53 -6.13 -15.48
C THR A 183 -22.39 -7.52 -14.86
N ALA A 184 -21.22 -8.17 -14.85
CA ALA A 184 -21.05 -9.46 -14.21
C ALA A 184 -20.73 -9.30 -12.70
N GLU A 185 -21.53 -9.96 -11.86
CA GLU A 185 -21.25 -10.14 -10.43
C GLU A 185 -19.82 -10.72 -10.26
N PRO A 186 -19.01 -10.20 -9.32
CA PRO A 186 -17.66 -10.71 -9.12
C PRO A 186 -17.72 -12.20 -8.74
N ASP A 187 -17.12 -13.07 -9.56
CA ASP A 187 -17.04 -14.50 -9.28
C ASP A 187 -16.08 -14.76 -8.10
N ILE A 188 -16.68 -14.81 -6.91
CA ILE A 188 -15.98 -15.04 -5.64
C ILE A 188 -15.23 -16.39 -5.65
N ARG A 189 -15.65 -17.37 -6.46
CA ARG A 189 -14.97 -18.67 -6.51
C ARG A 189 -13.63 -18.57 -7.24
N ALA A 190 -13.54 -17.77 -8.29
CA ALA A 190 -12.28 -17.52 -8.99
C ALA A 190 -11.27 -16.78 -8.08
N MET A 191 -11.73 -15.77 -7.34
CA MET A 191 -10.88 -15.03 -6.38
C MET A 191 -10.40 -15.91 -5.20
N VAL A 192 -11.26 -16.82 -4.71
CA VAL A 192 -10.87 -17.77 -3.65
C VAL A 192 -9.82 -18.77 -4.15
N GLY A 193 -9.92 -19.23 -5.41
CA GLY A 193 -8.92 -20.11 -6.01
C GLY A 193 -7.53 -19.47 -6.08
N ASP A 194 -7.46 -18.21 -6.50
CA ASP A 194 -6.20 -17.47 -6.57
C ASP A 194 -5.63 -17.14 -5.17
N TRP A 195 -6.50 -16.84 -4.21
CA TRP A 195 -6.10 -16.64 -2.81
C TRP A 195 -5.55 -17.93 -2.18
N GLN A 196 -6.20 -19.07 -2.40
CA GLN A 196 -5.72 -20.38 -1.95
C GLN A 196 -4.38 -20.76 -2.58
N ARG A 197 -4.15 -20.40 -3.84
CA ARG A 197 -2.86 -20.64 -4.52
C ARG A 197 -1.74 -19.80 -3.91
N PHE A 198 -2.03 -18.54 -3.60
CA PHE A 198 -1.07 -17.63 -2.97
C PHE A 198 -0.77 -18.01 -1.51
N VAL A 199 -1.79 -18.39 -0.73
CA VAL A 199 -1.63 -18.87 0.65
C VAL A 199 -0.98 -20.25 0.69
N GLY A 200 -1.28 -21.14 -0.26
CA GLY A 200 -0.69 -22.47 -0.35
C GLY A 200 0.81 -22.44 -0.64
N LEU A 201 1.25 -21.55 -1.53
CA LEU A 201 2.67 -21.42 -1.88
C LEU A 201 3.49 -20.86 -0.72
N ASN A 202 2.99 -19.82 -0.03
CA ASN A 202 3.67 -19.25 1.13
C ASN A 202 3.55 -20.15 2.38
N GLY A 203 2.43 -20.86 2.55
CA GLY A 203 2.19 -21.80 3.64
C GLY A 203 3.12 -23.01 3.60
N ALA A 204 3.40 -23.55 2.41
CA ALA A 204 4.34 -24.65 2.23
C ALA A 204 5.76 -24.28 2.72
N VAL A 205 6.20 -23.05 2.45
CA VAL A 205 7.51 -22.55 2.91
C VAL A 205 7.56 -22.47 4.44
N VAL A 206 6.49 -21.97 5.09
CA VAL A 206 6.42 -21.90 6.56
C VAL A 206 6.47 -23.27 7.20
N VAL A 207 5.79 -24.27 6.63
CA VAL A 207 5.81 -25.66 7.14
C VAL A 207 7.20 -26.28 7.00
N VAL A 208 7.90 -26.05 5.88
CA VAL A 208 9.27 -26.54 5.68
C VAL A 208 10.24 -25.91 6.69
N ILE A 209 10.14 -24.60 6.92
CA ILE A 209 10.97 -23.91 7.91
C ILE A 209 10.68 -24.45 9.32
N ALA A 210 9.40 -24.62 9.67
CA ALA A 210 9.01 -25.15 10.98
C ALA A 210 9.53 -26.58 11.22
N LEU A 211 9.45 -27.45 10.22
CA LEU A 211 10.00 -28.81 10.28
C LEU A 211 11.53 -28.80 10.40
N GLY A 212 12.22 -27.92 9.67
CA GLY A 212 13.67 -27.75 9.78
C GLY A 212 14.10 -27.33 11.18
N VAL A 213 13.44 -26.33 11.75
CA VAL A 213 13.69 -25.87 13.14
C VAL A 213 13.39 -26.98 14.15
N PHE A 214 12.29 -27.72 13.97
CA PHE A 214 11.92 -28.83 14.85
C PHE A 214 12.95 -29.97 14.80
N ALA A 215 13.44 -30.35 13.62
CA ALA A 215 14.46 -31.38 13.46
C ALA A 215 15.77 -31.01 14.15
N ILE A 216 16.19 -29.74 14.03
CA ILE A 216 17.38 -29.21 14.71
C ILE A 216 17.19 -29.24 16.23
N ALA A 217 16.06 -28.75 16.74
CA ALA A 217 15.75 -28.76 18.16
C ALA A 217 15.68 -30.19 18.74
N TYR A 218 15.12 -31.14 17.98
CA TYR A 218 15.06 -32.55 18.36
C TYR A 218 16.45 -33.20 18.40
N ALA A 219 17.32 -32.88 17.44
CA ALA A 219 18.69 -33.36 17.44
C ALA A 219 19.48 -32.90 18.68
N PHE A 220 19.34 -31.62 19.07
CA PHE A 220 19.95 -31.09 20.29
C PHE A 220 19.37 -31.70 21.58
N ARG A 221 18.09 -32.06 21.59
CA ARG A 221 17.48 -32.75 22.73
C ARG A 221 17.98 -34.19 22.90
N ARG A 222 18.41 -34.85 21.83
CA ARG A 222 18.92 -36.23 21.86
C ARG A 222 20.39 -36.32 22.27
N THR A 223 21.16 -35.26 22.06
CA THR A 223 22.61 -35.23 22.37
C THR A 223 22.93 -34.77 23.79
N ILE A 224 21.93 -34.40 24.58
CA ILE A 224 22.00 -34.15 26.04
C ILE A 224 21.40 -35.35 26.76
#